data_AF-A0A3C1WP87-F1
#
_entry.id   AF-A0A3C1WP87-F1
#
_cell.length_a   1.000
_cell.length_b   1.000
_cell.length_c   1.000
_cell.angle_alpha   90.00
_cell.angle_beta   90.00
_cell.angle_gamma   90.00
#
_symmetry.space_group_name_H-M   'P 1'
#
loop_
_entity.id
_entity.type
_entity.pdbx_description
1 polymer ?
#
loop_
_entity_poly.entity_id
_entity_poly.type
_entity_poly.pdbx_seq_one_letter_code
_entity_poly.pdbx_strand_id
1 'polypeptide(L)'
;GMCPSITFTAFNLEDGYDFLYVYDGNGTTQNLIGVFSGTTLPGTVTASGGCLTFVFTSDGTTRRPGWEATISCQPCNTNQGYSMSNVPIVSCGGTYYDPGGTGDYAVSTTYTQTICSGTAGQCISLFFSDFDIEDGYDFLSIYDGPSAASPLIGTFTGTTTPGTVTSTTGCLTLVFTSDIIFAYSGWVATIACGSCGGGGSSNCGCPVGG
;
A
#
# COMPACT_ATOMS: atom_id res chain seq x y z
N GLY A 1 3.07 3.09 -10.78
CA GLY A 1 3.75 1.83 -11.17
C GLY A 1 2.79 0.92 -11.90
N MET A 2 3.27 -0.24 -12.36
CA MET A 2 2.43 -1.30 -12.91
C MET A 2 2.14 -2.33 -11.81
N CYS A 3 0.88 -2.75 -11.66
CA CYS A 3 0.42 -3.70 -10.67
C CYS A 3 -0.14 -4.96 -11.37
N PRO A 4 0.03 -6.17 -10.79
CA PRO A 4 -0.57 -7.37 -11.34
C PRO A 4 -2.10 -7.30 -11.22
N SER A 5 -2.77 -7.64 -12.32
CA SER A 5 -4.21 -7.76 -12.45
C SER A 5 -4.55 -9.16 -12.95
N ILE A 6 -5.42 -9.84 -12.22
CA ILE A 6 -5.74 -11.26 -12.35
C ILE A 6 -7.20 -11.37 -12.75
N THR A 7 -7.47 -11.92 -13.92
CA THR A 7 -8.84 -12.19 -14.39
C THR A 7 -9.09 -13.68 -14.39
N PHE A 8 -10.01 -14.14 -13.54
CA PHE A 8 -10.41 -15.55 -13.51
C PHE A 8 -11.18 -15.93 -14.78
N THR A 9 -10.77 -17.01 -15.43
CA THR A 9 -11.40 -17.57 -16.64
C THR A 9 -12.22 -18.82 -16.34
N ALA A 10 -11.93 -19.51 -15.24
CA ALA A 10 -12.73 -20.61 -14.72
C ALA A 10 -12.67 -20.66 -13.19
N PHE A 11 -13.74 -21.08 -12.53
CA PHE A 11 -13.79 -21.25 -11.08
C PHE A 11 -14.81 -22.32 -10.66
N ASN A 12 -14.33 -23.40 -10.06
CA ASN A 12 -15.16 -24.50 -9.57
C ASN A 12 -14.45 -25.19 -8.39
N LEU A 13 -14.82 -24.75 -7.19
CA LEU A 13 -14.39 -25.28 -5.89
C LEU A 13 -15.59 -25.89 -5.16
N GLU A 14 -15.33 -26.70 -4.13
CA GLU A 14 -16.38 -27.13 -3.21
C GLU A 14 -16.86 -25.94 -2.37
N ASP A 15 -18.16 -25.65 -2.42
CA ASP A 15 -18.71 -24.46 -1.80
C ASP A 15 -18.74 -24.56 -0.27
N GLY A 16 -18.03 -23.66 0.40
CA GLY A 16 -17.91 -23.63 1.87
C GLY A 16 -16.86 -24.58 2.47
N TYR A 17 -16.11 -25.33 1.64
CA TYR A 17 -15.11 -26.30 2.10
C TYR A 17 -13.73 -26.07 1.49
N ASP A 18 -13.68 -25.80 0.19
CA ASP A 18 -12.47 -25.40 -0.52
C ASP A 18 -12.45 -23.88 -0.73
N PHE A 19 -11.32 -23.23 -0.45
CA PHE A 19 -11.21 -21.77 -0.52
C PHE A 19 -9.97 -21.32 -1.27
N LEU A 20 -10.11 -20.27 -2.06
CA LEU A 20 -9.03 -19.46 -2.59
C LEU A 20 -9.01 -18.10 -1.89
N TYR A 21 -7.93 -17.81 -1.17
CA TYR A 21 -7.65 -16.52 -0.56
C TYR A 21 -6.70 -15.72 -1.45
N VAL A 22 -6.95 -14.42 -1.57
CA VAL A 22 -6.10 -13.49 -2.33
C VAL A 22 -5.70 -12.33 -1.44
N TYR A 23 -4.41 -12.13 -1.27
CA TYR A 23 -3.82 -11.04 -0.48
C TYR A 23 -3.13 -10.03 -1.41
N ASP A 24 -3.32 -8.75 -1.14
CA ASP A 24 -2.65 -7.63 -1.80
C ASP A 24 -1.26 -7.42 -1.19
N GLY A 25 -0.24 -8.01 -1.81
CA GLY A 25 1.13 -8.00 -1.31
C GLY A 25 1.85 -9.35 -1.44
N ASN A 26 3.06 -9.43 -0.88
CA ASN A 26 3.99 -10.56 -1.03
C ASN A 26 3.87 -11.65 0.06
N GLY A 27 2.81 -11.63 0.85
CA GLY A 27 2.59 -12.63 1.90
C GLY A 27 1.19 -12.58 2.51
N THR A 28 0.92 -13.51 3.42
CA THR A 28 -0.39 -13.68 4.07
C THR A 28 -0.62 -12.76 5.26
N THR A 29 0.38 -11.95 5.64
CA THR A 29 0.25 -10.89 6.64
C THR A 29 -0.26 -9.58 6.06
N GLN A 30 -0.39 -9.53 4.72
CA GLN A 30 -0.87 -8.35 3.98
C GLN A 30 -2.40 -8.34 3.87
N ASN A 31 -2.94 -7.29 3.25
CA ASN A 31 -4.39 -7.08 3.16
C ASN A 31 -5.08 -8.23 2.40
N LEU A 32 -6.05 -8.91 3.02
CA LEU A 32 -6.86 -9.94 2.37
C LEU A 32 -7.94 -9.27 1.51
N ILE A 33 -7.85 -9.42 0.20
CA ILE A 33 -8.73 -8.76 -0.78
C ILE A 33 -9.71 -9.70 -1.49
N GLY A 34 -9.62 -11.01 -1.25
CA GLY A 34 -10.54 -11.98 -1.82
C GLY A 34 -10.60 -13.28 -1.03
N VAL A 35 -11.81 -13.82 -0.86
CA VAL A 35 -12.08 -15.16 -0.33
C VAL A 35 -13.14 -15.78 -1.22
N PHE A 36 -12.79 -16.84 -1.93
CA PHE A 36 -13.64 -17.41 -2.98
C PHE A 36 -13.85 -18.91 -2.77
N SER A 37 -15.11 -19.36 -2.89
CA SER A 37 -15.53 -20.76 -2.88
C SER A 37 -16.64 -21.00 -3.90
N GLY A 38 -16.99 -22.26 -4.14
CA GLY A 38 -18.10 -22.63 -5.02
C GLY A 38 -17.79 -22.42 -6.51
N THR A 39 -18.82 -22.05 -7.29
CA THR A 39 -18.75 -22.02 -8.78
C THR A 39 -18.92 -20.62 -9.38
N THR A 40 -19.10 -19.61 -8.54
CA THR A 40 -19.23 -18.23 -9.00
C THR A 40 -17.87 -17.70 -9.42
N LEU A 41 -17.77 -17.14 -10.64
CA LEU A 41 -16.53 -16.57 -11.15
C LEU A 41 -16.16 -15.29 -10.37
N PRO A 42 -14.97 -15.21 -9.75
CA PRO A 42 -14.59 -14.05 -8.93
C PRO A 42 -14.41 -12.72 -9.68
N GLY A 43 -14.23 -12.77 -11.01
CA GLY A 43 -13.99 -11.58 -11.82
C GLY A 43 -12.51 -11.18 -11.90
N THR A 44 -12.22 -9.88 -11.86
CA THR A 44 -10.83 -9.36 -11.92
C THR A 44 -10.40 -8.79 -10.57
N VAL A 45 -9.20 -9.16 -10.14
CA VAL A 45 -8.55 -8.65 -8.93
C VAL A 45 -7.26 -7.94 -9.32
N THR A 46 -7.10 -6.68 -8.93
CA THR A 46 -5.90 -5.89 -9.23
C THR A 46 -5.22 -5.50 -7.92
N ALA A 47 -3.92 -5.72 -7.83
CA ALA A 47 -3.13 -5.30 -6.68
C ALA A 47 -3.03 -3.78 -6.59
N SER A 48 -2.79 -3.28 -5.38
CA SER A 48 -2.37 -1.89 -5.19
C SER A 48 -0.84 -1.73 -5.25
N GLY A 49 -0.08 -2.83 -5.11
CA GLY A 49 1.38 -2.89 -5.22
C GLY A 49 1.90 -3.91 -6.24
N GLY A 50 3.18 -4.26 -6.16
CA GLY A 50 3.83 -5.18 -7.13
C GLY A 50 3.48 -6.67 -6.97
N CYS A 51 2.62 -7.05 -6.02
CA CYS A 51 2.43 -8.45 -5.64
C CYS A 51 0.97 -8.79 -5.35
N LEU A 52 0.58 -10.02 -5.70
CA LEU A 52 -0.58 -10.71 -5.15
C LEU A 52 -0.11 -12.05 -4.59
N THR A 53 -0.62 -12.42 -3.41
CA THR A 53 -0.37 -13.73 -2.81
C THR A 53 -1.65 -14.54 -2.80
N PHE A 54 -1.58 -15.78 -3.28
CA PHE A 54 -2.70 -16.72 -3.32
C PHE A 54 -2.49 -17.83 -2.30
N VAL A 55 -3.51 -18.15 -1.52
CA VAL A 55 -3.54 -19.34 -0.66
C VAL A 55 -4.75 -20.17 -1.05
N PHE A 56 -4.54 -21.42 -1.44
CA PHE A 56 -5.61 -22.37 -1.69
C PHE A 56 -5.66 -23.40 -0.57
N THR A 57 -6.85 -23.63 -0.01
CA THR A 57 -7.09 -24.63 1.02
C THR A 57 -8.18 -25.59 0.56
N SER A 58 -8.00 -26.88 0.85
CA SER A 58 -9.00 -27.92 0.60
C SER A 58 -9.20 -28.78 1.83
N ASP A 59 -10.41 -29.28 2.03
CA ASP A 59 -10.77 -30.13 3.16
C ASP A 59 -10.38 -31.61 2.95
N GLY A 60 -9.95 -31.97 1.74
CA GLY A 60 -9.49 -33.31 1.36
C GLY A 60 -10.60 -34.27 0.92
N THR A 61 -11.84 -33.82 0.86
CA THR A 61 -12.98 -34.54 0.28
C THR A 61 -13.46 -33.86 -1.01
N THR A 62 -14.33 -34.49 -1.81
CA THR A 62 -14.88 -33.96 -3.08
C THR A 62 -13.93 -33.20 -4.04
N ARG A 63 -13.47 -33.86 -5.11
CA ARG A 63 -12.63 -33.19 -6.12
C ARG A 63 -13.43 -32.35 -7.11
N ARG A 64 -12.96 -31.12 -7.37
CA ARG A 64 -13.47 -30.22 -8.42
C ARG A 64 -12.35 -29.81 -9.39
N PRO A 65 -12.68 -29.28 -10.59
CA PRO A 65 -11.68 -28.84 -11.57
C PRO A 65 -10.76 -27.70 -11.11
N GLY A 66 -11.13 -26.94 -10.05
CA GLY A 66 -10.30 -25.86 -9.54
C GLY A 66 -10.59 -24.51 -10.20
N TRP A 67 -9.57 -23.68 -10.34
CA TRP A 67 -9.67 -22.34 -10.92
C TRP A 67 -8.57 -22.10 -11.95
N GLU A 68 -8.87 -21.22 -12.90
CA GLU A 68 -7.95 -20.75 -13.93
C GLU A 68 -8.03 -19.24 -14.01
N ALA A 69 -6.89 -18.57 -14.22
CA ALA A 69 -6.84 -17.13 -14.36
C ALA A 69 -5.73 -16.68 -15.30
N THR A 70 -5.94 -15.54 -15.95
CA THR A 70 -4.92 -14.82 -16.72
C THR A 70 -4.35 -13.67 -15.91
N ILE A 71 -3.04 -13.43 -16.04
CA ILE A 71 -2.33 -12.34 -15.37
C ILE A 71 -1.92 -11.29 -16.39
N SER A 72 -2.18 -10.02 -16.10
CA SER A 72 -1.65 -8.88 -16.85
C SER A 72 -1.09 -7.83 -15.91
N CYS A 73 -0.20 -6.98 -16.40
CA CYS A 73 0.21 -5.80 -15.65
C CYS A 73 -0.62 -4.60 -16.14
N GLN A 74 -1.24 -3.88 -15.21
CA GLN A 74 -2.02 -2.67 -15.47
C GLN A 74 -1.50 -1.52 -14.61
N PRO A 75 -1.81 -0.24 -14.92
CA PRO A 75 -1.56 0.85 -13.99
C PRO A 75 -2.20 0.55 -12.63
N CYS A 76 -1.45 0.76 -11.53
CA CYS A 76 -1.95 0.56 -10.18
C CYS A 76 -3.20 1.41 -9.89
N ASN A 77 -4.08 0.93 -9.00
CA ASN A 77 -5.32 1.62 -8.65
C ASN A 77 -5.05 2.95 -7.92
N THR A 78 -5.04 4.06 -8.64
CA THR A 78 -4.83 5.39 -8.02
C THR A 78 -6.01 5.88 -7.18
N ASN A 79 -7.16 5.20 -7.25
CA ASN A 79 -8.40 5.61 -6.57
C ASN A 79 -8.50 5.10 -5.12
N GLN A 80 -7.50 4.36 -4.63
CA GLN A 80 -7.49 3.90 -3.24
C GLN A 80 -7.01 5.02 -2.31
N GLY A 81 -7.74 5.23 -1.21
CA GLY A 81 -7.33 6.10 -0.10
C GLY A 81 -6.72 5.30 1.04
N TYR A 82 -5.64 5.79 1.63
CA TYR A 82 -4.99 5.24 2.81
C TYR A 82 -4.87 6.31 3.87
N SER A 83 -5.25 6.03 5.11
CA SER A 83 -4.92 6.89 6.26
C SER A 83 -3.82 6.22 7.09
N MET A 84 -3.01 7.02 7.78
CA MET A 84 -2.06 6.48 8.76
C MET A 84 -2.78 5.61 9.79
N SER A 85 -2.34 4.36 9.93
CA SER A 85 -2.99 3.37 10.81
C SER A 85 -2.00 2.56 11.65
N ASN A 86 -0.70 2.84 11.54
CA ASN A 86 0.40 2.03 12.10
C ASN A 86 0.54 0.63 11.50
N VAL A 87 -0.15 0.35 10.39
CA VAL A 87 -0.12 -0.95 9.69
C VAL A 87 0.60 -0.76 8.35
N PRO A 88 1.78 -1.37 8.12
CA PRO A 88 2.56 -1.20 6.90
C PRO A 88 1.73 -1.28 5.61
N ILE A 89 1.99 -0.38 4.66
CA ILE A 89 1.33 -0.35 3.35
C ILE A 89 2.32 -0.78 2.29
N VAL A 90 1.89 -1.68 1.41
CA VAL A 90 2.62 -2.00 0.18
C VAL A 90 1.77 -1.50 -0.99
N SER A 91 2.18 -0.41 -1.62
CA SER A 91 1.41 0.21 -2.68
C SER A 91 2.27 1.05 -3.62
N CYS A 92 1.85 1.12 -4.88
CA CYS A 92 2.43 1.94 -5.93
C CYS A 92 1.45 2.92 -6.59
N GLY A 93 0.31 3.13 -5.93
CA GLY A 93 -0.74 4.04 -6.35
C GLY A 93 -1.75 4.30 -5.24
N GLY A 94 -2.30 5.51 -5.18
CA GLY A 94 -3.34 5.86 -4.23
C GLY A 94 -3.10 7.22 -3.59
N THR A 95 -4.10 7.72 -2.89
CA THR A 95 -4.03 8.92 -2.06
C THR A 95 -3.74 8.50 -0.63
N TYR A 96 -2.82 9.18 0.02
CA TYR A 96 -2.35 8.90 1.36
C TYR A 96 -2.53 10.12 2.23
N TYR A 97 -3.18 9.91 3.37
CA TYR A 97 -3.58 10.93 4.32
C TYR A 97 -2.86 10.70 5.65
N ASP A 98 -2.79 11.76 6.43
CA ASP A 98 -2.52 11.68 7.86
C ASP A 98 -3.62 10.86 8.61
N PRO A 99 -3.52 10.69 9.94
CA PRO A 99 -4.49 9.88 10.70
C PRO A 99 -5.94 10.39 10.65
N GLY A 100 -6.18 11.67 10.37
CA GLY A 100 -7.52 12.29 10.23
C GLY A 100 -8.21 11.95 8.91
N GLY A 101 -7.48 11.46 7.92
CA GLY A 101 -8.04 11.11 6.62
C GLY A 101 -8.47 12.36 5.84
N THR A 102 -9.77 12.49 5.57
CA THR A 102 -10.33 13.67 4.87
C THR A 102 -10.82 14.76 5.82
N GLY A 103 -10.62 14.60 7.12
CA GLY A 103 -10.95 15.58 8.14
C GLY A 103 -9.75 15.85 9.03
N ASP A 104 -9.96 16.67 10.06
CA ASP A 104 -8.87 17.09 10.94
C ASP A 104 -8.28 15.92 11.73
N TYR A 105 -6.97 15.94 11.96
CA TYR A 105 -6.30 14.92 12.78
C TYR A 105 -6.66 15.02 14.27
N ALA A 106 -6.38 13.98 15.04
CA ALA A 106 -6.56 14.00 16.49
C ALA A 106 -5.33 14.61 17.19
N VAL A 107 -5.58 15.39 18.26
CA VAL A 107 -4.53 15.87 19.17
C VAL A 107 -3.96 14.74 20.04
N SER A 108 -2.73 14.90 20.51
CA SER A 108 -2.02 14.01 21.44
C SER A 108 -1.86 12.60 20.89
N THR A 109 -1.51 12.50 19.61
CA THR A 109 -1.31 11.22 18.94
C THR A 109 0.07 11.10 18.32
N THR A 110 0.53 9.86 18.18
CA THR A 110 1.71 9.54 17.38
C THR A 110 1.41 8.34 16.51
N TYR A 111 1.62 8.48 15.22
CA TYR A 111 1.50 7.42 14.24
C TYR A 111 2.84 7.21 13.55
N THR A 112 3.26 5.95 13.44
CA THR A 112 4.43 5.54 12.65
C THR A 112 3.97 4.58 11.55
N GLN A 113 4.11 5.00 10.30
CA GLN A 113 3.63 4.27 9.14
C GLN A 113 4.78 4.05 8.16
N THR A 114 5.03 2.80 7.79
CA THR A 114 5.94 2.47 6.69
C THR A 114 5.13 2.21 5.42
N ILE A 115 5.57 2.80 4.31
CA ILE A 115 5.04 2.51 2.97
C ILE A 115 6.17 2.06 2.06
N CYS A 116 5.97 0.95 1.38
CA CYS A 116 6.96 0.38 0.46
C CYS A 116 6.37 0.16 -0.94
N SER A 117 7.21 0.27 -1.97
CA SER A 117 6.85 -0.12 -3.34
C SER A 117 6.50 -1.60 -3.45
N GLY A 118 7.05 -2.41 -2.55
CA GLY A 118 6.97 -3.86 -2.61
C GLY A 118 7.61 -4.45 -3.86
N THR A 119 8.42 -3.68 -4.61
CA THR A 119 9.08 -4.12 -5.85
C THR A 119 10.57 -3.83 -5.75
N ALA A 120 11.41 -4.87 -5.84
CA ALA A 120 12.86 -4.70 -5.78
C ALA A 120 13.35 -3.80 -6.94
N GLY A 121 14.22 -2.86 -6.61
CA GLY A 121 14.71 -1.86 -7.56
C GLY A 121 13.73 -0.72 -7.86
N GLN A 122 12.51 -0.74 -7.31
CA GLN A 122 11.61 0.42 -7.35
C GLN A 122 11.68 1.23 -6.07
N CYS A 123 11.74 2.54 -6.26
CA CYS A 123 11.64 3.55 -5.25
C CYS A 123 10.21 4.08 -5.19
N ILE A 124 9.78 4.45 -3.98
CA ILE A 124 8.48 5.05 -3.74
C ILE A 124 8.63 6.57 -3.67
N SER A 125 7.71 7.29 -4.29
CA SER A 125 7.58 8.73 -4.26
C SER A 125 6.24 9.12 -3.65
N LEU A 126 6.28 10.03 -2.68
CA LEU A 126 5.11 10.72 -2.13
C LEU A 126 5.08 12.15 -2.67
N PHE A 127 3.98 12.50 -3.32
CA PHE A 127 3.73 13.84 -3.85
C PHE A 127 2.74 14.54 -2.95
N PHE A 128 3.23 15.35 -2.02
CA PHE A 128 2.37 16.12 -1.10
C PHE A 128 1.68 17.25 -1.87
N SER A 129 0.35 17.20 -1.90
CA SER A 129 -0.49 18.20 -2.56
C SER A 129 -1.12 19.17 -1.58
N ASP A 130 -1.24 18.79 -0.31
CA ASP A 130 -1.77 19.61 0.77
C ASP A 130 -0.99 19.36 2.07
N PHE A 131 -0.86 20.40 2.89
CA PHE A 131 -0.13 20.35 4.16
C PHE A 131 -0.54 21.54 5.05
N ASP A 132 -1.20 21.24 6.16
CA ASP A 132 -1.70 22.18 7.15
C ASP A 132 -1.71 21.49 8.52
N ILE A 133 -0.63 21.65 9.27
CA ILE A 133 -0.47 21.17 10.65
C ILE A 133 0.04 22.31 11.54
N GLU A 134 -0.10 22.17 12.85
CA GLU A 134 0.27 23.27 13.77
C GLU A 134 1.76 23.62 13.69
N ASP A 135 2.05 24.87 13.33
CA ASP A 135 3.42 25.36 13.11
C ASP A 135 4.24 25.40 14.41
N GLY A 136 5.28 24.56 14.47
CA GLY A 136 6.20 24.46 15.59
C GLY A 136 5.75 23.55 16.75
N TYR A 137 4.59 22.90 16.62
CA TYR A 137 4.02 22.04 17.66
C TYR A 137 3.72 20.63 17.15
N ASP A 138 3.17 20.54 15.94
CA ASP A 138 2.88 19.28 15.27
C ASP A 138 3.91 19.01 14.17
N PHE A 139 4.26 17.74 14.01
CA PHE A 139 5.39 17.36 13.15
C PHE A 139 5.10 16.14 12.30
N LEU A 140 5.44 16.25 11.02
CA LEU A 140 5.65 15.10 10.13
C LEU A 140 7.15 14.89 9.93
N SER A 141 7.69 13.79 10.43
CA SER A 141 9.06 13.36 10.14
C SER A 141 9.06 12.23 9.11
N ILE A 142 9.90 12.35 8.08
CA ILE A 142 9.97 11.38 6.98
C ILE A 142 11.37 10.80 6.90
N TYR A 143 11.47 9.47 6.87
CA TYR A 143 12.71 8.71 6.89
C TYR A 143 12.85 7.87 5.61
N ASP A 144 14.07 7.81 5.06
CA ASP A 144 14.42 7.05 3.86
C ASP A 144 14.73 5.59 4.20
N GLY A 145 13.69 4.79 4.41
CA GLY A 145 13.83 3.37 4.67
C GLY A 145 12.63 2.76 5.39
N PRO A 146 12.76 1.51 5.87
CA PRO A 146 11.64 0.74 6.41
C PRO A 146 11.32 1.03 7.89
N SER A 147 12.04 1.96 8.55
CA SER A 147 11.80 2.32 9.94
C SER A 147 12.20 3.76 10.28
N ALA A 148 11.75 4.25 11.44
CA ALA A 148 12.14 5.56 12.00
C ALA A 148 13.62 5.61 12.48
N ALA A 149 14.36 4.50 12.38
CA ALA A 149 15.81 4.48 12.57
C ALA A 149 16.59 4.68 11.25
N SER A 150 15.88 4.74 10.12
CA SER A 150 16.48 5.00 8.79
C SER A 150 16.93 6.47 8.69
N PRO A 151 17.71 6.86 7.68
CA PRO A 151 18.13 8.25 7.50
C PRO A 151 16.95 9.22 7.46
N LEU A 152 16.96 10.27 8.28
CA LEU A 152 15.94 11.31 8.27
C LEU A 152 16.08 12.15 7.00
N ILE A 153 15.00 12.27 6.23
CA ILE A 153 14.90 13.16 5.07
C ILE A 153 14.59 14.58 5.55
N GLY A 154 13.62 14.70 6.45
CA GLY A 154 13.23 15.99 7.01
C GLY A 154 12.10 15.87 8.02
N THR A 155 11.94 16.94 8.79
CA THR A 155 10.83 17.16 9.71
C THR A 155 10.12 18.44 9.29
N PHE A 156 8.81 18.34 9.11
CA PHE A 156 7.96 19.38 8.53
C PHE A 156 6.86 19.79 9.51
N THR A 157 6.47 21.05 9.46
CA THR A 157 5.47 21.68 10.33
C THR A 157 4.88 22.91 9.63
N GLY A 158 3.76 23.43 10.13
CA GLY A 158 3.04 24.55 9.54
C GLY A 158 2.35 24.19 8.22
N THR A 159 2.34 25.13 7.28
CA THR A 159 1.58 25.01 6.01
C THR A 159 2.45 24.84 4.77
N THR A 160 3.77 24.75 4.93
CA THR A 160 4.68 24.59 3.79
C THR A 160 4.82 23.12 3.45
N THR A 161 4.36 22.74 2.25
CA THR A 161 4.38 21.35 1.80
C THR A 161 5.81 20.78 1.76
N PRO A 162 6.02 19.50 2.13
CA PRO A 162 7.29 18.78 1.87
C PRO A 162 7.65 18.67 0.38
N GLY A 163 6.68 18.90 -0.51
CA GLY A 163 6.84 18.74 -1.95
C GLY A 163 6.87 17.26 -2.36
N THR A 164 7.86 16.87 -3.15
CA THR A 164 8.03 15.46 -3.55
C THR A 164 9.15 14.82 -2.73
N VAL A 165 8.83 13.72 -2.05
CA VAL A 165 9.80 12.92 -1.30
C VAL A 165 9.92 11.56 -1.96
N THR A 166 11.13 11.16 -2.33
CA THR A 166 11.41 9.88 -2.99
C THR A 166 12.41 9.08 -2.18
N SER A 167 12.12 7.80 -1.93
CA SER A 167 13.07 6.91 -1.25
C SER A 167 14.25 6.54 -2.13
N THR A 168 15.29 6.00 -1.52
CA THR A 168 16.44 5.39 -2.21
C THR A 168 16.41 3.87 -2.18
N THR A 169 15.69 3.29 -1.21
CA THR A 169 15.67 1.84 -0.95
C THR A 169 14.31 1.17 -1.18
N GLY A 170 13.31 1.91 -1.65
CA GLY A 170 11.98 1.38 -1.93
C GLY A 170 10.95 1.52 -0.82
N CYS A 171 11.33 2.05 0.35
CA CYS A 171 10.42 2.34 1.45
C CYS A 171 10.61 3.76 1.99
N LEU A 172 9.53 4.35 2.49
CA LEU A 172 9.55 5.53 3.35
C LEU A 172 8.85 5.18 4.66
N THR A 173 9.38 5.70 5.77
CA THR A 173 8.68 5.69 7.06
C THR A 173 8.30 7.11 7.43
N LEU A 174 7.04 7.31 7.79
CA LEU A 174 6.49 8.58 8.23
C LEU A 174 6.14 8.46 9.70
N VAL A 175 6.54 9.46 10.49
CA VAL A 175 6.15 9.63 11.88
C VAL A 175 5.40 10.94 11.98
N PHE A 176 4.11 10.86 12.29
CA PHE A 176 3.28 12.03 12.55
C PHE A 176 3.00 12.12 14.04
N THR A 177 3.27 13.27 14.63
CA THR A 177 3.07 13.55 16.05
C THR A 177 2.28 14.84 16.20
N SER A 178 1.21 14.79 16.98
CA SER A 178 0.44 15.96 17.39
C SER A 178 0.58 16.25 18.89
N ASP A 179 0.60 17.53 19.23
CA ASP A 179 0.60 18.05 20.60
C ASP A 179 -0.83 18.00 21.21
N ILE A 180 -1.04 18.55 22.40
CA ILE A 180 -2.31 18.45 23.12
C ILE A 180 -3.39 19.48 22.71
N ILE A 181 -3.11 20.47 21.87
CA ILE A 181 -4.01 21.59 21.56
C ILE A 181 -4.04 21.86 20.06
N PHE A 182 -5.25 22.05 19.53
CA PHE A 182 -5.52 22.34 18.12
C PHE A 182 -5.21 21.20 17.15
N ALA A 183 -6.08 21.08 16.18
CA ALA A 183 -5.91 20.17 15.07
C ALA A 183 -6.35 20.89 13.80
N TYR A 184 -5.77 20.47 12.69
CA TYR A 184 -5.96 21.06 11.39
C TYR A 184 -6.22 19.97 10.36
N SER A 185 -6.40 20.37 9.11
CA SER A 185 -6.77 19.45 8.02
C SER A 185 -5.70 18.41 7.67
N GLY A 186 -4.47 18.56 8.18
CA GLY A 186 -3.45 17.54 8.09
C GLY A 186 -2.68 17.61 6.78
N TRP A 187 -2.48 16.47 6.12
CA TRP A 187 -1.75 16.45 4.85
C TRP A 187 -2.24 15.36 3.92
N VAL A 188 -2.08 15.62 2.62
CA VAL A 188 -2.45 14.69 1.55
C VAL A 188 -1.27 14.50 0.61
N ALA A 189 -0.94 13.24 0.33
CA ALA A 189 0.08 12.86 -0.64
C ALA A 189 -0.45 11.83 -1.64
N THR A 190 0.04 11.85 -2.88
CA THR A 190 -0.18 10.74 -3.82
C THR A 190 1.01 9.79 -3.79
N ILE A 191 0.74 8.48 -3.80
CA ILE A 191 1.75 7.42 -3.88
C ILE A 191 2.06 7.11 -5.35
N ALA A 192 3.35 7.04 -5.69
CA ALA A 192 3.78 6.40 -6.93
C ALA A 192 5.06 5.59 -6.71
N CYS A 193 5.29 4.63 -7.60
CA CYS A 193 6.58 3.95 -7.71
C CYS A 193 7.21 4.15 -9.08
N GLY A 194 8.53 4.19 -9.09
CA GLY A 194 9.37 4.17 -10.29
C GLY A 194 10.71 3.50 -9.97
N SER A 195 11.55 3.23 -10.97
CA SER A 195 12.86 2.65 -10.69
C SER A 195 13.75 3.62 -9.93
N CYS A 196 14.48 3.11 -8.94
CA CYS A 196 15.49 3.86 -8.20
C CYS A 196 16.59 4.31 -9.18
N GLY A 197 16.57 5.58 -9.61
CA GLY A 197 17.51 6.13 -10.59
C GLY A 197 16.97 6.44 -11.99
N GLY A 198 15.65 6.37 -12.21
CA GLY A 198 15.03 6.84 -13.45
C GLY A 198 15.03 5.80 -14.56
N GLY A 199 13.92 5.09 -14.70
CA GLY A 199 13.70 4.14 -15.78
C GLY A 199 12.61 3.14 -15.40
N GLY A 200 11.35 3.55 -15.45
CA GLY A 200 10.21 2.73 -15.00
C GLY A 200 10.25 1.31 -15.54
N SER A 201 10.17 0.32 -14.65
CA SER A 201 9.95 -1.07 -15.05
C SER A 201 8.54 -1.22 -15.63
N SER A 202 8.45 -1.83 -16.80
CA SER A 202 7.18 -2.19 -17.47
C SER A 202 6.54 -3.47 -16.92
N ASN A 203 7.16 -4.10 -15.91
CA ASN A 203 6.70 -5.37 -15.33
C ASN A 203 6.16 -5.18 -13.91
N CYS A 204 5.10 -5.90 -13.56
CA CYS A 204 4.47 -5.93 -12.24
C CYS A 204 5.24 -6.84 -11.27
N GLY A 205 6.57 -6.67 -11.23
CA GLY A 205 7.48 -7.60 -10.57
C GLY A 205 7.25 -7.70 -9.07
N CYS A 206 6.98 -8.91 -8.59
CA CYS A 206 6.97 -9.22 -7.17
C CYS A 206 8.36 -9.69 -6.73
N PRO A 207 9.03 -9.04 -5.76
CA PRO A 207 10.33 -9.46 -5.28
C PRO A 207 10.16 -10.67 -4.35
N VAL A 208 10.92 -11.72 -4.64
CA VAL A 208 11.08 -12.87 -3.75
C VAL A 208 11.79 -12.40 -2.47
N GLY A 209 11.17 -12.64 -1.32
CA GLY A 209 11.77 -12.36 -0.02
C GLY A 209 13.04 -13.19 0.17
N GLY A 210 14.14 -12.52 0.51
CA GLY A 210 15.34 -13.15 1.05
C GLY A 210 15.25 -13.30 2.56
#